data_AF-A0A916GUK1-F1
#
_entry.id   AF-A0A916GUK1-F1
#
_cell.length_a   1.000
_cell.length_b   1.000
_cell.length_c   1.000
_cell.angle_alpha   90.00
_cell.angle_beta   90.00
_cell.angle_gamma   90.00
#
_symmetry.space_group_name_H-M   'P 1'
#
loop_
_entity.id
_entity.type
_entity.pdbx_description
1 polymer ?
#
loop_
_entity_poly.entity_id
_entity_poly.type
_entity_poly.pdbx_seq_one_letter_code
_entity_poly.pdbx_strand_id
1 'polypeptide(L)'
;FSLFKEPLVYSSFDWGIKDEEGYHFILGRTDDVINVAGHRLGTREIEEAIQAHNAIAEVAVVGVNDQLKGQEPVAFAVVKDAAKVATPELRAALEAEVKKTVDGILGAIARPKHVHFVTGLPKTRSGKMLRRSIQALAEGRDPGDLTTIDDQSTLEQIKQALAG
;
A
#
# COMPACT_ATOMS: atom_id res chain seq x y z
N PHE A 1 12.21 11.37 -14.86
CA PHE A 1 12.13 12.60 -14.06
C PHE A 1 13.21 12.53 -12.99
N SER A 2 14.33 13.24 -13.18
CA SER A 2 15.31 13.47 -12.12
C SER A 2 14.91 14.74 -11.38
N LEU A 3 15.00 14.74 -10.04
CA LEU A 3 14.81 15.95 -9.22
C LEU A 3 16.00 16.93 -9.36
N PHE A 4 17.11 16.48 -9.94
CA PHE A 4 18.34 17.27 -10.10
C PHE A 4 18.62 17.49 -11.59
N LYS A 5 18.72 18.77 -11.99
CA LYS A 5 18.95 19.18 -13.38
C LYS A 5 20.42 19.07 -13.76
N GLU A 6 21.31 19.58 -12.92
CA GLU A 6 22.75 19.31 -12.93
C GLU A 6 23.31 19.48 -11.50
N PRO A 7 24.35 18.71 -11.10
CA PRO A 7 25.00 17.65 -11.87
C PRO A 7 24.09 16.42 -12.05
N LEU A 8 24.42 15.57 -13.02
CA LEU A 8 23.79 14.26 -13.18
C LEU A 8 24.15 13.39 -11.97
N VAL A 9 23.18 13.14 -11.11
CA VAL A 9 23.34 12.32 -9.89
C VAL A 9 22.55 11.03 -10.00
N TYR A 10 23.10 9.95 -9.45
CA TYR A 10 22.36 8.71 -9.22
C TYR A 10 21.38 8.93 -8.07
N SER A 11 20.08 8.84 -8.36
CA SER A 11 19.04 8.82 -7.34
C SER A 11 18.87 7.40 -6.85
N SER A 12 19.23 7.13 -5.60
CA SER A 12 18.96 5.83 -4.94
C SER A 12 17.46 5.59 -4.74
N PHE A 13 16.67 6.68 -4.75
CA PHE A 13 15.27 6.71 -4.33
C PHE A 13 15.07 6.29 -2.87
N ASP A 14 16.07 6.57 -2.03
CA ASP A 14 15.99 6.40 -0.58
C ASP A 14 16.04 7.78 0.10
N TRP A 15 15.15 7.99 1.06
CA TRP A 15 15.29 9.05 2.05
C TRP A 15 16.40 8.66 3.04
N GLY A 16 17.23 9.64 3.41
CA GLY A 16 18.19 9.45 4.49
C GLY A 16 18.50 10.75 5.20
N ILE A 17 18.99 10.61 6.44
CA ILE A 17 19.59 11.71 7.22
C ILE A 17 21.05 11.39 7.49
N LYS A 18 21.85 12.44 7.65
CA LYS A 18 23.26 12.34 8.05
C LYS A 18 23.43 13.06 9.38
N ASP A 19 24.05 12.40 10.36
CA ASP A 19 24.36 13.03 11.65
C ASP A 19 25.66 13.84 11.63
N GLU A 20 25.99 14.45 12.77
CA GLU A 20 27.18 15.31 12.92
C GLU A 20 28.50 14.52 12.83
N GLU A 21 28.48 13.22 13.17
CA GLU A 21 29.63 12.31 13.10
C GLU A 21 29.82 11.71 11.69
N GLY A 22 28.86 11.95 10.80
CA GLY A 22 28.92 11.58 9.39
C GLY A 22 28.26 10.25 9.05
N TYR A 23 27.56 9.62 10.00
CA TYR A 23 26.78 8.41 9.77
C TYR A 23 25.49 8.74 9.02
N HIS A 24 25.09 7.84 8.12
CA HIS A 24 23.86 7.96 7.34
C HIS A 24 22.82 6.97 7.84
N PHE A 25 21.60 7.45 8.05
CA PHE A 25 20.44 6.65 8.43
C PHE A 25 19.45 6.68 7.29
N ILE A 26 19.20 5.52 6.69
CA ILE A 26 18.23 5.39 5.60
C ILE A 26 16.83 5.26 6.21
N LEU A 27 15.97 6.21 5.89
CA LEU A 27 14.63 6.36 6.47
C LEU A 27 13.54 5.63 5.67
N GLY A 28 13.83 5.23 4.44
CA GLY A 28 12.89 4.50 3.59
C GLY A 28 12.92 4.98 2.14
N ARG A 29 11.94 4.57 1.35
CA ARG A 29 11.89 4.81 -0.09
C ARG A 29 11.20 6.13 -0.46
N THR A 30 11.64 6.76 -1.54
CA THR A 30 10.92 7.85 -2.21
C THR A 30 9.94 7.32 -3.27
N ASP A 31 10.08 6.05 -3.66
CA ASP A 31 9.20 5.34 -4.59
C ASP A 31 8.30 4.33 -3.86
N ASP A 32 7.32 3.78 -4.59
CA ASP A 32 6.33 2.83 -4.08
C ASP A 32 6.92 1.39 -3.94
N VAL A 33 8.09 1.26 -3.31
CA VAL A 33 8.78 -0.02 -3.04
C VAL A 33 8.80 -0.32 -1.55
N ILE A 34 8.61 -1.58 -1.17
CA ILE A 34 8.60 -2.08 0.20
C ILE A 34 9.68 -3.15 0.39
N ASN A 35 10.17 -3.31 1.62
CA ASN A 35 11.16 -4.33 2.00
C ASN A 35 10.52 -5.36 2.92
N VAL A 36 10.22 -6.54 2.36
CA VAL A 36 9.57 -7.64 3.09
C VAL A 36 10.60 -8.74 3.30
N ALA A 37 11.04 -8.92 4.55
CA ALA A 37 12.03 -9.92 4.95
C ALA A 37 13.34 -9.87 4.13
N GLY A 38 13.79 -8.67 3.75
CA GLY A 38 14.99 -8.45 2.93
C GLY A 38 14.74 -8.50 1.42
N HIS A 39 13.51 -8.77 0.98
CA HIS A 39 13.14 -8.75 -0.43
C HIS A 39 12.51 -7.42 -0.81
N ARG A 40 13.04 -6.82 -1.88
CA ARG A 40 12.53 -5.55 -2.42
C ARG A 40 11.38 -5.86 -3.36
N LEU A 41 10.19 -5.38 -3.02
CA LEU A 41 8.96 -5.60 -3.79
C LEU A 41 8.34 -4.25 -4.14
N GLY A 42 7.95 -4.06 -5.39
CA GLY A 42 7.12 -2.93 -5.78
C GLY A 42 5.69 -3.14 -5.26
N THR A 43 5.05 -2.14 -4.69
CA THR A 43 3.63 -2.27 -4.34
C THR A 43 2.78 -2.45 -5.60
N ARG A 44 3.21 -1.88 -6.72
CA ARG A 44 2.49 -1.96 -8.00
C ARG A 44 2.43 -3.37 -8.60
N GLU A 45 3.49 -4.17 -8.51
CA GLU A 45 3.43 -5.57 -8.97
C GLU A 45 2.43 -6.37 -8.12
N ILE A 46 2.37 -6.10 -6.81
CA ILE A 46 1.38 -6.72 -5.91
C ILE A 46 -0.04 -6.25 -6.26
N GLU A 47 -0.23 -4.95 -6.53
CA GLU A 47 -1.50 -4.40 -7.01
C GLU A 47 -1.96 -5.08 -8.31
N GLU A 48 -1.05 -5.27 -9.29
CA GLU A 48 -1.33 -5.93 -10.56
C GLU A 48 -1.68 -7.42 -10.37
N ALA A 49 -0.97 -8.13 -9.48
CA ALA A 49 -1.30 -9.52 -9.13
C ALA A 49 -2.68 -9.64 -8.45
N ILE A 50 -3.05 -8.70 -7.57
CA ILE A 50 -4.39 -8.66 -6.95
C ILE A 50 -5.47 -8.34 -8.01
N GLN A 51 -5.22 -7.40 -8.91
CA GLN A 51 -6.16 -7.03 -9.99
C GLN A 51 -6.40 -8.15 -11.01
N ALA A 52 -5.48 -9.13 -11.11
CA ALA A 52 -5.71 -10.33 -11.90
C ALA A 52 -6.88 -11.18 -11.38
N HIS A 53 -7.29 -11.02 -10.12
CA HIS A 53 -8.49 -11.66 -9.58
C HIS A 53 -9.75 -10.97 -10.11
N ASN A 54 -10.65 -11.73 -10.74
CA ASN A 54 -11.79 -11.21 -11.49
C ASN A 54 -12.74 -10.30 -10.67
N ALA A 55 -12.86 -10.53 -9.36
CA ALA A 55 -13.73 -9.79 -8.47
C ALA A 55 -13.20 -8.39 -8.09
N ILE A 56 -11.90 -8.11 -8.31
CA ILE A 56 -11.28 -6.85 -7.91
C ILE A 56 -11.43 -5.81 -9.02
N ALA A 57 -11.93 -4.63 -8.66
CA ALA A 57 -12.07 -3.47 -9.52
C ALA A 57 -10.85 -2.54 -9.43
N GLU A 58 -10.41 -2.26 -8.20
CA GLU A 58 -9.28 -1.38 -7.91
C GLU A 58 -8.60 -1.82 -6.61
N VAL A 59 -7.31 -1.53 -6.44
CA VAL A 59 -6.57 -1.84 -5.23
C VAL A 59 -5.44 -0.83 -4.99
N ALA A 60 -5.19 -0.54 -3.72
CA ALA A 60 -4.01 0.12 -3.21
C ALA A 60 -3.21 -0.86 -2.35
N VAL A 61 -1.90 -0.98 -2.55
CA VAL A 61 -1.02 -1.72 -1.65
C VAL A 61 -0.04 -0.75 -0.98
N VAL A 62 0.10 -0.89 0.34
CA VAL A 62 1.06 -0.15 1.14
C VAL A 62 1.91 -1.12 1.97
N GLY A 63 3.17 -0.77 2.20
CA GLY A 63 4.03 -1.49 3.14
C GLY A 63 3.82 -0.95 4.54
N VAL A 64 3.43 -1.80 5.48
CA VAL A 64 3.24 -1.44 6.89
C VAL A 64 4.41 -2.01 7.68
N ASN A 65 4.91 -1.26 8.65
CA ASN A 65 5.98 -1.72 9.54
C ASN A 65 5.60 -3.03 10.25
N ASP A 66 6.47 -4.04 10.15
CA ASP A 66 6.35 -5.33 10.83
C ASP A 66 7.64 -5.64 11.59
N GLN A 67 7.52 -6.09 12.85
CA GLN A 67 8.68 -6.28 13.73
C GLN A 67 9.65 -7.38 13.27
N LEU A 68 9.17 -8.36 12.50
CA LEU A 68 9.97 -9.51 12.06
C LEU A 68 10.44 -9.34 10.62
N LYS A 69 9.56 -8.86 9.74
CA LYS A 69 9.80 -8.74 8.30
C LYS A 69 10.34 -7.36 7.89
N GLY A 70 10.39 -6.40 8.81
CA GLY A 70 10.67 -4.99 8.51
C GLY A 70 9.42 -4.30 7.96
N GLN A 71 8.91 -4.77 6.82
CA GLN A 71 7.60 -4.39 6.31
C GLN A 71 6.79 -5.60 5.85
N GLU A 72 5.48 -5.42 5.77
CA GLU A 72 4.57 -6.36 5.15
C GLU A 72 3.56 -5.63 4.24
N PRO A 73 3.14 -6.25 3.13
CA PRO A 73 2.14 -5.62 2.27
C PRO A 73 0.75 -5.72 2.91
N VAL A 74 0.04 -4.60 2.92
CA VAL A 74 -1.40 -4.54 3.26
C VAL A 74 -2.14 -3.97 2.07
N ALA A 75 -3.21 -4.63 1.67
CA ALA A 75 -4.01 -4.25 0.51
C ALA A 75 -5.37 -3.68 0.93
N PHE A 76 -5.81 -2.64 0.22
CA PHE A 76 -7.15 -2.10 0.28
C PHE A 76 -7.78 -2.22 -1.10
N ALA A 77 -8.83 -3.02 -1.22
CA ALA A 77 -9.40 -3.41 -2.51
C ALA A 77 -10.87 -3.01 -2.62
N VAL A 78 -11.24 -2.52 -3.80
CA VAL A 78 -12.62 -2.27 -4.20
C VAL A 78 -13.06 -3.45 -5.07
N VAL A 79 -14.21 -4.04 -4.74
CA VAL A 79 -14.77 -5.16 -5.51
C VAL A 79 -15.71 -4.65 -6.60
N LYS A 80 -15.81 -5.40 -7.70
CA LYS A 80 -16.76 -5.12 -8.79
C LYS A 80 -18.22 -5.37 -8.38
N ASP A 81 -18.43 -6.31 -7.47
CA ASP A 81 -19.75 -6.69 -6.95
C ASP A 81 -19.71 -6.69 -5.41
N ALA A 82 -20.45 -5.76 -4.80
CA ALA A 82 -20.52 -5.61 -3.35
C ALA A 82 -21.11 -6.86 -2.65
N ALA A 83 -21.90 -7.68 -3.36
CA ALA A 83 -22.44 -8.91 -2.80
C ALA A 83 -21.33 -9.91 -2.40
N LYS A 84 -20.15 -9.84 -3.05
CA LYS A 84 -18.98 -10.68 -2.73
C LYS A 84 -18.35 -10.38 -1.36
N VAL A 85 -18.70 -9.28 -0.72
CA VAL A 85 -18.14 -8.83 0.57
C VAL A 85 -19.22 -8.41 1.57
N ALA A 86 -20.45 -8.87 1.35
CA ALA A 86 -21.63 -8.47 2.13
C ALA A 86 -21.63 -9.01 3.57
N THR A 87 -20.96 -10.14 3.81
CA THR A 87 -20.84 -10.74 5.15
C THR A 87 -19.37 -10.99 5.52
N PRO A 88 -19.04 -11.12 6.82
CA PRO A 88 -17.69 -11.45 7.26
C PRO A 88 -17.13 -12.73 6.63
N GLU A 89 -17.97 -13.75 6.44
CA GLU A 89 -17.58 -15.04 5.84
C GLU A 89 -17.22 -14.87 4.37
N LEU A 90 -17.99 -14.07 3.63
CA LEU A 90 -17.72 -13.76 2.23
C LEU A 90 -16.44 -12.93 2.06
N ARG A 91 -16.20 -11.99 2.98
CA ARG A 91 -14.93 -11.22 3.03
C ARG A 91 -13.74 -12.15 3.26
N ALA A 92 -13.80 -13.02 4.26
CA ALA A 92 -12.72 -13.96 4.56
C ALA A 92 -12.46 -14.93 3.40
N ALA A 93 -13.52 -15.43 2.75
CA ALA A 93 -13.41 -16.29 1.57
C ALA A 93 -12.71 -15.57 0.41
N LEU A 94 -13.16 -14.35 0.07
CA LEU A 94 -12.57 -13.57 -1.02
C LEU A 94 -11.12 -13.15 -0.71
N GLU A 95 -10.81 -12.78 0.53
CA GLU A 95 -9.45 -12.48 0.96
C GLU A 95 -8.52 -13.69 0.74
N ALA A 96 -8.96 -14.90 1.07
CA ALA A 96 -8.20 -16.11 0.83
C ALA A 96 -7.99 -16.40 -0.66
N GLU A 97 -9.02 -16.20 -1.49
CA GLU A 97 -8.93 -16.34 -2.95
C GLU A 97 -7.92 -15.36 -3.54
N VAL A 98 -7.98 -14.07 -3.15
CA VAL A 98 -7.05 -13.04 -3.61
C VAL A 98 -5.61 -13.34 -3.18
N LYS A 99 -5.39 -13.73 -1.93
CA LYS A 99 -4.05 -14.14 -1.45
C LYS A 99 -3.49 -15.30 -2.26
N LYS A 100 -4.32 -16.29 -2.60
CA LYS A 100 -3.93 -17.41 -3.45
C LYS A 100 -3.60 -16.98 -4.89
N THR A 101 -4.30 -15.99 -5.43
CA THR A 101 -3.95 -15.40 -6.73
C THR A 101 -2.57 -14.77 -6.69
N VAL A 102 -2.26 -13.98 -5.66
CA VAL A 102 -0.93 -13.37 -5.51
C VAL A 102 0.15 -14.45 -5.36
N ASP A 103 -0.11 -15.51 -4.58
CA ASP A 103 0.82 -16.63 -4.45
C ASP A 103 1.18 -17.29 -5.78
N GLY A 104 0.19 -17.47 -6.65
CA GLY A 104 0.39 -18.09 -7.96
C GLY A 104 1.21 -17.24 -8.93
N ILE A 105 1.24 -15.92 -8.73
CA ILE A 105 1.90 -14.97 -9.65
C ILE A 105 3.27 -14.53 -9.12
N LEU A 106 3.34 -14.10 -7.86
CA LEU A 106 4.52 -13.49 -7.23
C LEU A 106 5.10 -14.33 -6.10
N GLY A 107 4.41 -15.39 -5.69
CA GLY A 107 4.82 -16.25 -4.58
C GLY A 107 4.42 -15.70 -3.21
N ALA A 108 4.61 -16.53 -2.18
CA ALA A 108 4.17 -16.24 -0.81
C ALA A 108 4.85 -15.03 -0.17
N ILE A 109 6.01 -14.60 -0.70
CA ILE A 109 6.71 -13.41 -0.20
C ILE A 109 5.90 -12.12 -0.45
N ALA A 110 5.21 -12.04 -1.59
CA ALA A 110 4.44 -10.87 -2.00
C ALA A 110 2.99 -10.88 -1.46
N ARG A 111 2.59 -11.97 -0.80
CA ARG A 111 1.23 -12.15 -0.27
C ARG A 111 0.91 -11.05 0.74
N PRO A 112 -0.15 -10.25 0.54
CA PRO A 112 -0.59 -9.28 1.54
C PRO A 112 -0.94 -9.96 2.87
N LYS A 113 -0.58 -9.33 3.98
CA LYS A 113 -0.99 -9.77 5.32
C LYS A 113 -2.52 -9.74 5.42
N HIS A 114 -3.12 -8.64 4.99
CA HIS A 114 -4.57 -8.44 4.93
C HIS A 114 -4.99 -7.86 3.58
N VAL A 115 -6.21 -8.20 3.17
CA VAL A 115 -6.92 -7.56 2.06
C VAL A 115 -8.21 -6.95 2.62
N HIS A 116 -8.19 -5.65 2.87
CA HIS A 116 -9.33 -4.90 3.38
C HIS A 116 -10.25 -4.49 2.22
N PHE A 117 -11.52 -4.89 2.28
CA PHE A 117 -12.49 -4.51 1.27
C PHE A 117 -13.19 -3.20 1.62
N VAL A 118 -13.03 -2.20 0.75
CA VAL A 118 -13.56 -0.84 0.89
C VAL A 118 -14.39 -0.46 -0.33
N THR A 119 -15.20 0.61 -0.24
CA THR A 119 -16.04 1.03 -1.38
C THR A 119 -15.35 2.03 -2.30
N GLY A 120 -14.26 2.65 -1.83
CA GLY A 120 -13.44 3.57 -2.61
C GLY A 120 -12.05 3.73 -2.02
N LEU A 121 -11.12 4.25 -2.82
CA LEU A 121 -9.75 4.53 -2.40
C LEU A 121 -9.50 6.03 -2.32
N PRO A 122 -8.82 6.54 -1.28
CA PRO A 122 -8.48 7.95 -1.16
C PRO A 122 -7.62 8.45 -2.32
N LYS A 123 -8.15 9.43 -3.06
CA LYS A 123 -7.49 10.06 -4.21
C LYS A 123 -7.55 11.58 -4.11
N THR A 124 -6.59 12.25 -4.74
CA THR A 124 -6.67 13.69 -5.01
C THR A 124 -7.76 13.97 -6.05
N ARG A 125 -8.19 15.23 -6.16
CA ARG A 125 -9.09 15.68 -7.27
C ARG A 125 -8.54 15.43 -8.67
N SER A 126 -7.24 15.16 -8.81
CA SER A 126 -6.59 14.77 -10.07
C SER A 126 -6.48 13.26 -10.27
N GLY A 127 -7.06 12.46 -9.37
CA GLY A 127 -7.08 10.99 -9.42
C GLY A 127 -5.82 10.31 -8.88
N LYS A 128 -4.88 11.06 -8.26
CA LYS A 128 -3.67 10.46 -7.68
C LYS A 128 -4.01 9.78 -6.36
N MET A 129 -3.64 8.52 -6.23
CA MET A 129 -3.82 7.74 -5.00
C MET A 129 -2.99 8.32 -3.84
N LEU A 130 -3.62 8.56 -2.70
CA LEU A 130 -2.99 9.09 -1.50
C LEU A 130 -2.30 7.98 -0.68
N ARG A 131 -1.40 7.21 -1.30
CA ARG A 131 -0.74 6.04 -0.68
C ARG A 131 -0.07 6.34 0.66
N ARG A 132 0.62 7.48 0.77
CA ARG A 132 1.27 7.91 2.02
C ARG A 132 0.27 8.05 3.16
N SER A 133 -0.92 8.60 2.89
CA SER A 133 -1.97 8.78 3.90
C SER A 133 -2.61 7.44 4.26
N ILE A 134 -2.83 6.55 3.28
CA ILE A 134 -3.30 5.17 3.53
C ILE A 134 -2.30 4.42 4.43
N GLN A 135 -1.01 4.48 4.12
CA GLN A 135 0.07 3.86 4.91
C GLN A 135 0.12 4.42 6.34
N ALA A 136 0.05 5.75 6.48
CA ALA A 136 0.06 6.39 7.78
C ALA A 136 -1.12 5.91 8.65
N LEU A 137 -2.33 5.82 8.08
CA LEU A 137 -3.49 5.28 8.79
C LEU A 137 -3.28 3.82 9.20
N ALA A 138 -2.74 2.98 8.31
CA ALA A 138 -2.44 1.58 8.59
C ALA A 138 -1.39 1.40 9.69
N GLU A 139 -0.52 2.38 9.89
CA GLU A 139 0.49 2.42 10.96
C GLU A 139 0.04 3.20 12.21
N GLY A 140 -1.21 3.70 12.25
CA GLY A 140 -1.72 4.50 13.36
C GLY A 140 -1.08 5.89 13.49
N ARG A 141 -0.49 6.42 12.41
CA ARG A 141 0.15 7.74 12.32
C ARG A 141 -0.80 8.79 11.71
N ASP A 142 -0.44 10.07 11.85
CA ASP A 142 -1.14 11.18 11.19
C ASP A 142 -1.06 11.05 9.65
N PRO A 143 -2.21 11.04 8.93
CA PRO A 143 -2.24 10.96 7.46
C PRO A 143 -1.67 12.20 6.74
N GLY A 144 -1.39 13.29 7.46
CA GLY A 144 -0.81 14.51 6.93
C GLY A 144 -1.83 15.41 6.21
N ASP A 145 -1.36 16.21 5.26
CA ASP A 145 -2.21 17.13 4.49
C ASP A 145 -3.16 16.39 3.54
N LEU A 146 -4.46 16.63 3.72
CA LEU A 146 -5.57 16.02 2.98
C LEU A 146 -6.42 17.07 2.23
N THR A 147 -6.00 18.33 2.16
CA THR A 147 -6.77 19.44 1.56
C THR A 147 -7.17 19.22 0.09
N THR A 148 -6.43 18.37 -0.61
CA THR A 148 -6.63 18.06 -2.03
C THR A 148 -7.40 16.77 -2.31
N ILE A 149 -7.88 16.08 -1.27
CA ILE A 149 -8.68 14.87 -1.41
C ILE A 149 -10.00 15.18 -2.15
N ASP A 150 -10.44 14.22 -2.97
CA ASP A 150 -11.73 14.33 -3.66
C ASP A 150 -12.90 13.96 -2.73
N ASP A 151 -12.81 12.83 -2.03
CA ASP A 151 -13.86 12.31 -1.15
C ASP A 151 -13.27 11.90 0.20
N GLN A 152 -13.64 12.66 1.23
CA GLN A 152 -13.22 12.43 2.62
C GLN A 152 -13.77 11.10 3.18
N SER A 153 -14.90 10.61 2.67
CA SER A 153 -15.53 9.38 3.16
C SER A 153 -14.64 8.15 2.97
N THR A 154 -13.82 8.14 1.90
CA THR A 154 -12.87 7.06 1.62
C THR A 154 -11.85 6.87 2.73
N LEU A 155 -11.35 7.96 3.35
CA LEU A 155 -10.41 7.86 4.47
C LEU A 155 -11.06 7.27 5.72
N GLU A 156 -12.30 7.64 6.02
CA GLU A 156 -13.03 7.06 7.15
C GLU A 156 -13.28 5.57 6.94
N GLN A 157 -13.53 5.14 5.70
CA GLN A 157 -13.61 3.72 5.38
C GLN A 157 -12.29 2.98 5.57
N ILE A 158 -11.16 3.58 5.20
CA ILE A 158 -9.83 3.00 5.51
C ILE A 158 -9.69 2.81 7.03
N LYS A 159 -10.01 3.83 7.84
CA LYS A 159 -9.93 3.74 9.31
C LYS A 159 -10.84 2.65 9.88
N GLN A 160 -12.09 2.59 9.41
CA GLN A 160 -13.04 1.57 9.86
C GLN A 160 -12.57 0.15 9.49
N ALA A 161 -12.00 -0.02 8.30
CA ALA A 161 -11.49 -1.31 7.85
C ALA A 161 -10.26 -1.77 8.63
N LEU A 162 -9.50 -0.85 9.23
CA LEU A 162 -8.34 -1.13 10.09
C LEU A 162 -8.71 -1.36 11.56
N ALA A 163 -9.90 -0.94 11.99
CA ALA A 163 -10.35 -1.04 13.38
C ALA A 163 -11.01 -2.40 13.72
N GLY A 164 -11.31 -3.21 12.72
CA GLY A 164 -11.86 -4.57 12.85
C GLY A 164 -10.82 -5.63 12.60
#